data_AF-A0A531J5P9-F1
#
_entry.id   AF-A0A531J5P9-F1
#
_cell.length_a   1.000
_cell.length_b   1.000
_cell.length_c   1.000
_cell.angle_alpha   90.00
_cell.angle_beta   90.00
_cell.angle_gamma   90.00
#
_symmetry.space_group_name_H-M   'P 1'
#
loop_
_entity.id
_entity.type
_entity.pdbx_description
1 polymer ?
#
loop_
_entity_poly.entity_id
_entity_poly.type
_entity_poly.pdbx_seq_one_letter_code
_entity_poly.pdbx_strand_id
1 'polypeptide(L)'
;QNSLRDADDQPISEAVLRGDLGGIDRESYRTMFSLDDDTLEAGGESILASEGDLGELLFSASAGLADLSHRLVELRTEADGFYKKRARSGELGELKSQLDALKEERTKIDTLASRYAQLVGARDGAEARYEETIAARGRIQSRIDEIQRLLAALPRLTTLRTVREKLVPLASLPEAPTGMAEELATLQKDEIELATRSKSVAENINELASELEKESVDDVALRLADHASRLPDLRARYLTAEKDIPERRLQIREADAAIAGILRRIGREDEADPARLVLRTSVVGSLRELIESRSGVTSSLRSAESEVSGARRRLDEAR
;
A
#
# COMPACT_ATOMS: atom_id res chain seq x y z
N GLN A 1 -126.52 66.85 -14.94
CA GLN A 1 -125.61 67.76 -15.65
C GLN A 1 -126.29 69.12 -15.79
N ASN A 2 -126.04 70.01 -14.83
CA ASN A 2 -126.37 71.44 -14.92
C ASN A 2 -125.16 72.16 -14.27
N SER A 3 -124.15 72.51 -15.07
CA SER A 3 -122.99 73.25 -14.57
C SER A 3 -123.40 74.67 -14.19
N LEU A 4 -122.92 75.16 -13.04
CA LEU A 4 -123.07 76.55 -12.62
C LEU A 4 -122.55 77.47 -13.73
N ARG A 5 -123.28 78.54 -14.05
CA ARG A 5 -122.92 79.53 -15.07
C ARG A 5 -122.54 80.86 -14.42
N ASP A 6 -121.65 81.61 -15.08
CA ASP A 6 -121.25 82.94 -14.63
C ASP A 6 -122.23 84.04 -15.09
N ALA A 7 -121.90 85.30 -14.77
CA ALA A 7 -122.75 86.46 -15.08
C ALA A 7 -122.92 86.74 -16.59
N ASP A 8 -122.07 86.15 -17.44
CA ASP A 8 -122.12 86.25 -18.89
C ASP A 8 -122.68 84.95 -19.55
N ASP A 9 -123.38 84.12 -18.74
CA ASP A 9 -124.07 82.87 -19.11
C ASP A 9 -123.14 81.76 -19.67
N GLN A 10 -121.85 81.78 -19.32
CA GLN A 10 -120.90 80.71 -19.66
C GLN A 10 -120.76 79.69 -18.50
N PRO A 11 -120.64 78.39 -18.79
CA PRO A 11 -120.49 77.35 -17.77
C PRO A 11 -119.11 77.41 -17.08
N ILE A 12 -119.14 77.47 -15.75
CA ILE A 12 -117.96 77.45 -14.88
C ILE A 12 -117.45 76.01 -14.76
N SER A 13 -116.12 75.85 -14.82
CA SER A 13 -115.45 74.55 -14.66
C SER A 13 -115.65 73.98 -13.25
N GLU A 14 -116.03 72.71 -13.15
CA GLU A 14 -116.13 71.98 -11.87
C GLU A 14 -114.79 71.90 -11.11
N ALA A 15 -113.67 72.17 -11.78
CA ALA A 15 -112.36 72.24 -11.13
C ALA A 15 -112.28 73.36 -10.08
N VAL A 16 -113.04 74.44 -10.25
CA VAL A 16 -113.11 75.54 -9.27
C VAL A 16 -113.78 75.05 -7.97
N LEU A 17 -114.81 74.22 -8.08
CA LEU A 17 -115.52 73.65 -6.92
C LEU A 17 -114.68 72.58 -6.20
N ARG A 18 -113.88 71.79 -6.92
CA ARG A 18 -113.02 70.78 -6.29
C ARG A 18 -111.95 71.38 -5.38
N GLY A 19 -111.48 72.60 -5.66
CA GLY A 19 -110.53 73.31 -4.82
C GLY A 19 -111.10 73.62 -3.44
N ASP A 20 -112.33 74.13 -3.38
CA ASP A 20 -113.01 74.47 -2.12
C ASP A 20 -113.59 73.24 -1.40
N LEU A 21 -113.90 72.15 -2.11
CA LEU A 21 -114.39 70.87 -1.55
C LEU A 21 -113.26 69.92 -1.10
N GLY A 22 -112.01 70.40 -1.03
CA GLY A 22 -110.88 69.60 -0.53
C GLY A 22 -110.54 68.38 -1.40
N GLY A 23 -110.87 68.41 -2.69
CA GLY A 23 -110.61 67.32 -3.62
C GLY A 23 -111.63 66.18 -3.60
N ILE A 24 -112.71 66.29 -2.83
CA ILE A 24 -113.80 65.30 -2.84
C ILE A 24 -114.67 65.53 -4.07
N ASP A 25 -114.76 64.51 -4.93
CA ASP A 25 -115.66 64.53 -6.09
C ASP A 25 -117.10 64.17 -5.69
N ARG A 26 -118.04 64.43 -6.61
CA ARG A 26 -119.48 64.23 -6.36
C ARG A 26 -119.80 62.78 -5.98
N GLU A 27 -119.11 61.82 -6.56
CA GLU A 27 -119.33 60.40 -6.31
C GLU A 27 -118.84 60.00 -4.92
N SER A 28 -117.62 60.42 -4.54
CA SER A 28 -117.06 60.20 -3.21
C SER A 28 -117.89 60.87 -2.11
N TYR A 29 -118.38 62.10 -2.35
CA TYR A 29 -119.29 62.76 -1.40
C TYR A 29 -120.60 62.00 -1.24
N ARG A 30 -121.15 61.46 -2.34
CA ARG A 30 -122.39 60.69 -2.30
C ARG A 30 -122.22 59.39 -1.51
N THR A 31 -121.10 58.71 -1.68
CA THR A 31 -120.81 57.46 -0.97
C THR A 31 -120.53 57.67 0.53
N MET A 32 -119.89 58.78 0.93
CA MET A 32 -119.56 59.02 2.35
C MET A 32 -120.65 59.74 3.14
N PHE A 33 -121.39 60.67 2.54
CA PHE A 33 -122.21 61.65 3.29
C PHE A 33 -123.68 61.70 2.89
N SER A 34 -124.11 60.99 1.86
CA SER A 34 -125.54 60.80 1.59
C SER A 34 -125.92 59.34 1.82
N LEU A 35 -126.65 59.10 2.91
CA LEU A 35 -127.37 57.84 3.12
C LEU A 35 -128.71 57.93 2.38
N ASP A 36 -128.80 57.27 1.24
CA ASP A 36 -130.07 56.81 0.66
C ASP A 36 -130.11 55.27 0.70
N ASP A 37 -131.30 54.68 0.66
CA ASP A 37 -131.50 53.23 0.87
C ASP A 37 -130.72 52.41 -0.18
N ASP A 38 -130.70 52.87 -1.43
CA ASP A 38 -130.03 52.23 -2.55
C ASP A 38 -128.49 52.23 -2.40
N THR A 39 -127.90 53.33 -1.91
CA THR A 39 -126.44 53.39 -1.65
C THR A 39 -126.03 52.57 -0.45
N LEU A 40 -126.91 52.37 0.53
CA LEU A 40 -126.64 51.50 1.68
C LEU A 40 -126.65 50.02 1.28
N GLU A 41 -127.59 49.61 0.42
CA GLU A 41 -127.67 48.23 -0.09
C GLU A 41 -126.48 47.93 -1.02
N ALA A 42 -126.16 48.85 -1.94
CA ALA A 42 -124.98 48.72 -2.82
C ALA A 42 -123.65 48.76 -2.05
N GLY A 43 -123.55 49.60 -1.02
CA GLY A 43 -122.39 49.64 -0.13
C GLY A 43 -122.25 48.36 0.70
N GLY A 44 -123.37 47.81 1.18
CA GLY A 44 -123.42 46.51 1.86
C GLY A 44 -123.01 45.35 0.95
N GLU A 45 -123.49 45.33 -0.30
CA GLU A 45 -123.12 44.33 -1.30
C GLU A 45 -121.64 44.42 -1.68
N SER A 46 -121.06 45.61 -1.84
CA SER A 46 -119.63 45.77 -2.12
C SER A 46 -118.75 45.27 -0.97
N ILE A 47 -119.17 45.48 0.29
CA ILE A 47 -118.49 44.93 1.48
C ILE A 47 -118.61 43.39 1.50
N LEU A 48 -119.79 42.84 1.18
CA LEU A 48 -120.01 41.39 1.08
C LEU A 48 -119.23 40.75 -0.08
N ALA A 49 -119.09 41.47 -1.20
CA ALA A 49 -118.36 41.02 -2.38
C ALA A 49 -116.83 41.11 -2.22
N SER A 50 -116.33 41.74 -1.14
CA SER A 50 -114.90 41.95 -0.90
C SER A 50 -114.17 42.65 -2.05
N GLU A 51 -114.88 43.44 -2.86
CA GLU A 51 -114.33 44.18 -3.99
C GLU A 51 -114.14 45.66 -3.62
N GLY A 52 -112.93 46.00 -3.17
CA GLY A 52 -112.52 47.37 -2.85
C GLY A 52 -111.60 47.43 -1.63
N ASP A 53 -110.63 48.37 -1.67
CA ASP A 53 -109.58 48.55 -0.64
C ASP A 53 -110.15 48.74 0.78
N LEU A 54 -111.37 49.27 0.88
CA LEU A 54 -112.06 49.49 2.15
C LEU A 54 -112.71 48.22 2.72
N GLY A 55 -113.25 47.33 1.87
CA GLY A 55 -113.87 46.08 2.28
C GLY A 55 -112.85 45.06 2.80
N GLU A 56 -111.69 45.00 2.13
CA GLU A 56 -110.57 44.17 2.56
C GLU A 56 -109.97 44.67 3.90
N LEU A 57 -109.81 45.99 4.08
CA LEU A 57 -109.34 46.58 5.34
C LEU A 57 -110.32 46.38 6.52
N LEU A 58 -111.64 46.44 6.30
CA LEU A 58 -112.64 46.26 7.37
C LEU A 58 -112.79 44.79 7.79
N PHE A 59 -112.74 43.84 6.85
CA PHE A 59 -112.79 42.40 7.17
C PHE A 59 -111.47 41.89 7.77
N SER A 60 -110.32 42.39 7.30
CA SER A 60 -109.01 41.98 7.81
C SER A 60 -108.73 42.50 9.22
N ALA A 61 -109.20 43.71 9.56
CA ALA A 61 -109.08 44.29 10.91
C ALA A 61 -110.02 43.64 11.94
N SER A 62 -111.20 43.14 11.52
CA SER A 62 -112.19 42.56 12.42
C SER A 62 -112.02 41.05 12.67
N ALA A 63 -111.43 40.30 11.72
CA ALA A 63 -111.26 38.84 11.83
C ALA A 63 -109.84 38.38 12.24
N GLY A 64 -108.86 39.29 12.32
CA GLY A 64 -107.46 38.94 12.64
C GLY A 64 -106.75 38.10 11.56
N LEU A 65 -107.31 38.05 10.34
CA LEU A 65 -106.86 37.20 9.23
C LEU A 65 -105.79 37.85 8.35
N ALA A 66 -105.41 39.11 8.60
CA ALA A 66 -104.39 39.83 7.84
C ALA A 66 -103.03 39.08 7.82
N ASP A 67 -102.60 38.54 8.98
CA ASP A 67 -101.35 37.76 9.08
C ASP A 67 -101.42 36.45 8.27
N LEU A 68 -102.59 35.83 8.21
CA LEU A 68 -102.80 34.60 7.43
C LEU A 68 -102.77 34.88 5.93
N SER A 69 -103.39 35.96 5.46
CA SER A 69 -103.31 36.38 4.06
C SER A 69 -101.88 36.71 3.64
N HIS A 70 -101.11 37.40 4.49
CA HIS A 70 -99.69 37.67 4.22
C HIS A 70 -98.88 36.38 4.10
N ARG A 71 -99.03 35.45 5.05
CA ARG A 71 -98.36 34.13 5.00
C ARG A 71 -98.77 33.29 3.78
N LEU A 72 -100.03 33.37 3.35
CA LEU A 72 -100.48 32.69 2.13
C LEU A 72 -99.86 33.28 0.87
N VAL A 73 -99.67 34.61 0.83
CA VAL A 73 -98.93 35.27 -0.26
C VAL A 73 -97.46 34.86 -0.23
N GLU A 74 -96.81 34.86 0.93
CA GLU A 74 -95.41 34.41 1.08
C GLU A 74 -95.23 32.96 0.61
N LEU A 75 -96.05 32.03 1.11
CA LEU A 75 -96.05 30.62 0.69
C LEU A 75 -96.31 30.47 -0.81
N ARG A 76 -97.19 31.30 -1.38
CA ARG A 76 -97.46 31.30 -2.82
C ARG A 76 -96.27 31.83 -3.61
N THR A 77 -95.58 32.86 -3.13
CA THR A 77 -94.36 33.37 -3.78
C THR A 77 -93.20 32.38 -3.70
N GLU A 78 -93.04 31.67 -2.59
CA GLU A 78 -92.06 30.60 -2.42
C GLU A 78 -92.38 29.42 -3.36
N ALA A 79 -93.65 28.98 -3.38
CA ALA A 79 -94.11 27.92 -4.28
C ALA A 79 -93.98 28.32 -5.76
N ASP A 80 -94.33 29.55 -6.14
CA ASP A 80 -94.16 30.07 -7.51
C ASP A 80 -92.67 30.21 -7.89
N GLY A 81 -91.79 30.52 -6.92
CA GLY A 81 -90.34 30.57 -7.09
C GLY A 81 -89.72 29.18 -7.33
N PHE A 82 -90.23 28.17 -6.61
CA PHE A 82 -89.84 26.78 -6.82
C PHE A 82 -90.38 26.22 -8.15
N TYR A 83 -91.68 26.39 -8.42
CA TYR A 83 -92.33 25.89 -9.62
C TYR A 83 -93.62 26.63 -10.00
N LYS A 84 -93.66 27.19 -11.21
CA LYS A 84 -94.88 27.77 -11.80
C LYS A 84 -95.17 27.20 -13.19
N LYS A 85 -96.44 26.82 -13.41
CA LYS A 85 -96.89 26.24 -14.70
C LYS A 85 -96.68 27.26 -15.84
N ARG A 86 -95.81 26.93 -16.80
CA ARG A 86 -95.36 27.76 -17.95
C ARG A 86 -94.31 28.84 -17.67
N ALA A 87 -93.73 28.90 -16.47
CA ALA A 87 -92.55 29.75 -16.26
C ALA A 87 -91.32 29.17 -16.97
N ARG A 88 -90.49 30.03 -17.58
CA ARG A 88 -89.23 29.66 -18.23
C ARG A 88 -88.07 29.50 -17.24
N SER A 89 -88.20 30.04 -16.03
CA SER A 89 -87.20 30.01 -14.97
C SER A 89 -87.87 29.64 -13.64
N GLY A 90 -87.18 28.86 -12.81
CA GLY A 90 -87.60 28.38 -11.50
C GLY A 90 -86.60 27.38 -10.96
N GLU A 91 -86.50 27.26 -9.64
CA GLU A 91 -85.47 26.44 -8.95
C GLU A 91 -85.48 24.98 -9.41
N LEU A 92 -86.66 24.40 -9.65
CA LEU A 92 -86.79 23.03 -10.17
C LEU A 92 -86.15 22.83 -11.55
N GLY A 93 -86.21 23.87 -12.41
CA GLY A 93 -85.59 23.83 -13.74
C GLY A 93 -84.07 23.86 -13.66
N GLU A 94 -83.52 24.67 -12.76
CA GLU A 94 -82.08 24.77 -12.51
C GLU A 94 -81.53 23.46 -11.93
N LEU A 95 -82.20 22.90 -10.90
CA LEU A 95 -81.83 21.61 -10.31
C LEU A 95 -81.87 20.47 -11.33
N LYS A 96 -82.86 20.48 -12.24
CA LYS A 96 -82.92 19.49 -13.33
C LYS A 96 -81.76 19.65 -14.31
N SER A 97 -81.42 20.88 -14.69
CA SER A 97 -80.27 21.16 -15.55
C SER A 97 -78.95 20.71 -14.91
N GLN A 98 -78.75 21.03 -13.62
CA GLN A 98 -77.59 20.57 -12.85
C GLN A 98 -77.54 19.04 -12.74
N LEU A 99 -78.67 18.38 -12.52
CA LEU A 99 -78.75 16.93 -12.48
C LEU A 99 -78.38 16.31 -13.83
N ASP A 100 -78.84 16.89 -14.94
CA ASP A 100 -78.51 16.40 -16.28
C ASP A 100 -77.02 16.63 -16.61
N ALA A 101 -76.43 17.76 -16.23
CA ALA A 101 -74.99 18.00 -16.33
C ALA A 101 -74.16 16.99 -15.51
N LEU A 102 -74.56 16.72 -14.26
CA LEU A 102 -73.90 15.73 -13.40
C LEU A 102 -74.03 14.30 -13.95
N LYS A 103 -75.16 13.96 -14.59
CA LYS A 103 -75.32 12.68 -15.29
C LYS A 103 -74.39 12.58 -16.50
N GLU A 104 -74.20 13.64 -17.26
CA GLU A 104 -73.25 13.67 -18.38
C GLU A 104 -71.79 13.57 -17.92
N GLU A 105 -71.42 14.28 -16.85
CA GLU A 105 -70.08 14.14 -16.26
C GLU A 105 -69.86 12.73 -15.73
N ARG A 106 -70.86 12.17 -15.05
CA ARG A 106 -70.83 10.77 -14.61
C ARG A 106 -70.60 9.85 -15.81
N THR A 107 -71.36 9.93 -16.90
CA THR A 107 -71.17 8.99 -18.03
C THR A 107 -69.80 9.13 -18.72
N LYS A 108 -69.18 10.32 -18.69
CA LYS A 108 -67.81 10.52 -19.19
C LYS A 108 -66.74 9.88 -18.30
N ILE A 109 -66.95 9.91 -16.98
CA ILE A 109 -66.01 9.38 -15.98
C ILE A 109 -66.25 7.89 -15.71
N ASP A 110 -67.51 7.45 -15.79
CA ASP A 110 -67.98 6.11 -15.44
C ASP A 110 -67.39 5.12 -16.44
N THR A 111 -66.19 4.65 -16.12
CA THR A 111 -65.60 3.50 -16.78
C THR A 111 -66.52 2.33 -16.50
N LEU A 112 -67.20 1.85 -17.53
CA LEU A 112 -67.97 0.62 -17.51
C LEU A 112 -67.21 -0.43 -16.69
N ALA A 113 -67.88 -1.08 -15.74
CA ALA A 113 -67.26 -2.07 -14.87
C ALA A 113 -66.46 -3.13 -15.64
N SER A 114 -66.86 -3.43 -16.88
CA SER A 114 -66.13 -4.29 -17.83
C SER A 114 -64.75 -3.73 -18.23
N ARG A 115 -64.64 -2.43 -18.53
CA ARG A 115 -63.36 -1.78 -18.88
C ARG A 115 -62.44 -1.70 -17.66
N TYR A 116 -62.99 -1.43 -16.47
CA TYR A 116 -62.22 -1.48 -15.23
C TYR A 116 -61.67 -2.89 -14.97
N ALA A 117 -62.51 -3.92 -15.08
CA ALA A 117 -62.08 -5.31 -14.93
C ALA A 117 -61.01 -5.72 -15.95
N GLN A 118 -61.13 -5.27 -17.21
CA GLN A 118 -60.09 -5.48 -18.23
C GLN A 118 -58.76 -4.81 -17.86
N LEU A 119 -58.78 -3.56 -17.39
CA LEU A 119 -57.57 -2.83 -16.99
C LEU A 119 -56.90 -3.45 -15.77
N VAL A 120 -57.69 -3.90 -14.78
CA VAL A 120 -57.18 -4.64 -13.62
C VAL A 120 -56.54 -5.96 -14.05
N GLY A 121 -57.21 -6.75 -14.89
CA GLY A 121 -56.63 -7.99 -15.41
C GLY A 121 -55.35 -7.76 -16.22
N ALA A 122 -55.30 -6.67 -17.01
CA ALA A 122 -54.10 -6.29 -17.75
C ALA A 122 -52.94 -5.87 -16.83
N ARG A 123 -53.24 -5.10 -15.76
CA ARG A 123 -52.28 -4.72 -14.73
C ARG A 123 -51.73 -5.97 -14.03
N ASP A 124 -52.60 -6.84 -13.53
CA ASP A 124 -52.21 -8.02 -12.77
C ASP A 124 -51.40 -9.00 -13.65
N GLY A 125 -51.79 -9.16 -14.92
CA GLY A 125 -51.03 -9.96 -15.88
C GLY A 125 -49.68 -9.33 -16.27
N ALA A 126 -49.55 -8.01 -16.27
CA ALA A 126 -48.27 -7.33 -16.48
C ALA A 126 -47.37 -7.46 -15.23
N GLU A 127 -47.93 -7.29 -14.04
CA GLU A 127 -47.24 -7.44 -12.76
C GLU A 127 -46.71 -8.87 -12.57
N ALA A 128 -47.52 -9.89 -12.84
CA ALA A 128 -47.08 -11.29 -12.76
C ALA A 128 -45.90 -11.58 -13.72
N ARG A 129 -45.96 -11.09 -14.96
CA ARG A 129 -44.88 -11.24 -15.94
C ARG A 129 -43.61 -10.49 -15.53
N TYR A 130 -43.77 -9.32 -14.93
CA TYR A 130 -42.66 -8.52 -14.41
C TYR A 130 -41.93 -9.26 -13.28
N GLU A 131 -42.67 -9.76 -12.29
CA GLU A 131 -42.13 -10.54 -11.17
C GLU A 131 -41.43 -11.81 -11.66
N GLU A 132 -42.02 -12.54 -12.59
CA GLU A 132 -41.39 -13.73 -13.19
C GLU A 132 -40.06 -13.38 -13.89
N THR A 133 -40.05 -12.26 -14.63
CA THR A 133 -38.85 -11.80 -15.35
C THR A 133 -37.76 -11.35 -14.38
N ILE A 134 -38.11 -10.66 -13.29
CA ILE A 134 -37.16 -10.28 -12.24
C ILE A 134 -36.58 -11.51 -11.55
N ALA A 135 -37.43 -12.48 -11.20
CA ALA A 135 -36.98 -13.72 -10.58
C ALA A 135 -36.07 -14.53 -11.52
N ALA A 136 -36.39 -14.59 -12.82
CA ALA A 136 -35.53 -15.20 -13.83
C ALA A 136 -34.19 -14.48 -13.95
N ARG A 137 -34.20 -13.14 -14.03
CA ARG A 137 -32.98 -12.32 -14.08
C ARG A 137 -32.12 -12.53 -12.84
N GLY A 138 -32.71 -12.57 -11.64
CA GLY A 138 -31.97 -12.83 -10.40
C GLY A 138 -31.28 -14.20 -10.38
N ARG A 139 -31.96 -15.25 -10.86
CA ARG A 139 -31.38 -16.60 -11.01
C ARG A 139 -30.21 -16.61 -12.00
N ILE A 140 -30.38 -15.95 -13.15
CA ILE A 140 -29.33 -15.87 -14.17
C ILE A 140 -28.12 -15.09 -13.64
N GLN A 141 -28.34 -13.96 -12.96
CA GLN A 141 -27.26 -13.18 -12.36
C GLN A 141 -26.50 -14.00 -11.30
N SER A 142 -27.21 -14.71 -10.43
CA SER A 142 -26.58 -15.58 -9.43
C SER A 142 -25.71 -16.66 -10.08
N ARG A 143 -26.17 -17.23 -11.20
CA ARG A 143 -25.41 -18.23 -11.96
C ARG A 143 -24.19 -17.63 -12.66
N ILE A 144 -24.31 -16.42 -13.20
CA ILE A 144 -23.18 -15.66 -13.77
C ILE A 144 -22.12 -15.43 -12.69
N ASP A 145 -22.52 -14.95 -11.51
CA ASP A 145 -21.59 -14.65 -10.41
C ASP A 145 -20.90 -15.93 -9.89
N GLU A 146 -21.61 -17.06 -9.86
CA GLU A 146 -21.01 -18.38 -9.56
C GLU A 146 -19.97 -18.78 -10.61
N ILE A 147 -20.30 -18.71 -11.90
CA ILE A 147 -19.38 -19.06 -12.98
C ILE A 147 -18.16 -18.13 -12.97
N GLN A 148 -18.33 -16.83 -12.76
CA GLN A 148 -17.23 -15.88 -12.66
C GLN A 148 -16.29 -16.21 -11.48
N ARG A 149 -16.84 -16.58 -10.32
CA ARG A 149 -16.04 -17.04 -9.17
C ARG A 149 -15.23 -18.29 -9.51
N LEU A 150 -15.83 -19.26 -10.20
CA LEU A 150 -15.14 -20.47 -10.64
C LEU A 150 -14.03 -20.16 -11.66
N LEU A 151 -14.31 -19.31 -12.66
CA LEU A 151 -13.33 -18.88 -13.66
C LEU A 151 -12.17 -18.13 -13.00
N ALA A 152 -12.44 -17.25 -12.03
CA ALA A 152 -11.40 -16.55 -11.27
C ALA A 152 -10.55 -17.51 -10.41
N ALA A 153 -11.10 -18.65 -9.99
CA ALA A 153 -10.39 -19.67 -9.23
C ALA A 153 -9.53 -20.61 -10.11
N LEU A 154 -9.86 -20.78 -11.40
CA LEU A 154 -9.14 -21.70 -12.30
C LEU A 154 -7.63 -21.42 -12.38
N PRO A 155 -7.14 -20.17 -12.58
CA PRO A 155 -5.70 -19.90 -12.61
C PRO A 155 -5.01 -20.30 -11.30
N ARG A 156 -5.65 -20.03 -10.16
CA ARG A 156 -5.13 -20.40 -8.83
C ARG A 156 -5.04 -21.91 -8.67
N LEU A 157 -6.05 -22.65 -9.15
CA LEU A 157 -6.05 -24.10 -9.15
C LEU A 157 -4.92 -24.66 -10.04
N THR A 158 -4.69 -24.06 -11.20
CA THR A 158 -3.56 -24.42 -12.06
C THR A 158 -2.23 -24.16 -11.36
N THR A 159 -2.03 -23.00 -10.74
CA THR A 159 -0.82 -22.69 -9.94
C THR A 159 -0.63 -23.68 -8.79
N LEU A 160 -1.70 -24.04 -8.09
CA LEU A 160 -1.64 -25.02 -7.01
C LEU A 160 -1.19 -26.40 -7.53
N ARG A 161 -1.74 -26.85 -8.66
CA ARG A 161 -1.37 -28.13 -9.30
C ARG A 161 0.10 -28.13 -9.72
N THR A 162 0.55 -27.08 -10.40
CA THR A 162 1.95 -27.00 -10.86
C THR A 162 2.93 -26.92 -9.70
N VAL A 163 2.60 -26.20 -8.61
CA VAL A 163 3.43 -26.19 -7.40
C VAL A 163 3.46 -27.56 -6.75
N ARG A 164 2.32 -28.25 -6.64
CA ARG A 164 2.29 -29.62 -6.10
C ARG A 164 3.11 -30.59 -6.91
N GLU A 165 3.00 -30.56 -8.24
CA GLU A 165 3.84 -31.38 -9.13
C GLU A 165 5.34 -31.12 -8.91
N LYS A 166 5.73 -29.85 -8.72
CA LYS A 166 7.13 -29.50 -8.39
C LYS A 166 7.56 -29.97 -7.00
N LEU A 167 6.64 -30.09 -6.05
CA LEU A 167 6.92 -30.56 -4.69
C LEU A 167 6.97 -32.08 -4.57
N VAL A 168 6.28 -32.84 -5.43
CA VAL A 168 6.24 -34.31 -5.37
C VAL A 168 7.64 -34.95 -5.33
N PRO A 169 8.60 -34.57 -6.20
CA PRO A 169 9.96 -35.11 -6.13
C PRO A 169 10.73 -34.76 -4.85
N LEU A 170 10.32 -33.68 -4.18
CA LEU A 170 10.96 -33.16 -2.96
C LEU A 170 10.36 -33.75 -1.69
N ALA A 171 9.30 -34.58 -1.79
CA ALA A 171 8.57 -35.10 -0.64
C ALA A 171 9.41 -36.01 0.27
N SER A 172 10.48 -36.61 -0.25
CA SER A 172 11.41 -37.44 0.53
C SER A 172 12.52 -36.65 1.22
N LEU A 173 12.62 -35.34 0.97
CA LEU A 173 13.64 -34.51 1.63
C LEU A 173 13.26 -34.28 3.11
N PRO A 174 14.24 -34.27 4.02
CA PRO A 174 14.00 -33.91 5.41
C PRO A 174 13.52 -32.45 5.50
N GLU A 175 12.80 -32.15 6.57
CA GLU A 175 12.34 -30.80 6.85
C GLU A 175 13.54 -29.87 7.04
N ALA A 176 13.48 -28.67 6.46
CA ALA A 176 14.58 -27.72 6.53
C ALA A 176 14.83 -27.30 8.00
N PRO A 177 16.08 -27.34 8.50
CA PRO A 177 16.40 -26.85 9.83
C PRO A 177 16.00 -25.39 10.04
N THR A 178 15.61 -25.04 11.26
CA THR A 178 15.37 -23.64 11.66
C THR A 178 16.62 -22.79 11.40
N GLY A 179 16.46 -21.68 10.67
CA GLY A 179 17.57 -20.77 10.31
C GLY A 179 18.14 -21.00 8.91
N MET A 180 17.82 -22.11 8.24
CA MET A 180 18.38 -22.41 6.91
C MET A 180 18.02 -21.38 5.83
N ALA A 181 16.92 -20.63 6.00
CA ALA A 181 16.57 -19.55 5.07
C ALA A 181 17.57 -18.38 5.10
N GLU A 182 18.13 -18.07 6.27
CA GLU A 182 19.15 -17.02 6.43
C GLU A 182 20.50 -17.54 5.90
N GLU A 183 20.83 -18.80 6.19
CA GLU A 183 22.03 -19.46 5.69
C GLU A 183 22.00 -19.69 4.17
N LEU A 184 20.84 -19.85 3.56
CA LEU A 184 20.73 -20.10 2.11
C LEU A 184 21.28 -18.92 1.30
N ALA A 185 21.03 -17.69 1.74
CA ALA A 185 21.54 -16.49 1.05
C ALA A 185 23.08 -16.41 1.14
N THR A 186 23.66 -16.77 2.29
CA THR A 186 25.12 -16.85 2.43
C THR A 186 25.69 -17.98 1.60
N LEU A 187 25.06 -19.16 1.61
CA LEU A 187 25.50 -20.31 0.83
C LEU A 187 25.45 -20.06 -0.68
N GLN A 188 24.42 -19.37 -1.18
CA GLN A 188 24.34 -18.98 -2.60
C GLN A 188 25.46 -18.02 -2.99
N LYS A 189 25.79 -17.07 -2.11
CA LYS A 189 26.90 -16.15 -2.33
C LYS A 189 28.24 -16.90 -2.34
N ASP A 190 28.45 -17.76 -1.35
CA ASP A 190 29.64 -18.59 -1.23
C ASP A 190 29.80 -19.53 -2.43
N GLU A 191 28.71 -20.11 -2.93
CA GLU A 191 28.70 -20.94 -4.15
C GLU A 191 29.22 -20.16 -5.36
N ILE A 192 28.74 -18.92 -5.56
CA ILE A 192 29.18 -18.06 -6.67
C ILE A 192 30.66 -17.66 -6.49
N GLU A 193 31.06 -17.28 -5.27
CA GLU A 193 32.45 -16.89 -4.98
C GLU A 193 33.41 -18.08 -5.21
N LEU A 194 33.07 -19.27 -4.71
CA LEU A 194 33.84 -20.49 -4.89
C LEU A 194 33.88 -20.95 -6.34
N ALA A 195 32.77 -20.87 -7.08
CA ALA A 195 32.74 -21.22 -8.50
C ALA A 195 33.66 -20.29 -9.31
N THR A 196 33.63 -18.98 -9.01
CA THR A 196 34.49 -17.98 -9.66
C THR A 196 35.96 -18.23 -9.33
N ARG A 197 36.27 -18.48 -8.05
CA ARG A 197 37.64 -18.78 -7.60
C ARG A 197 38.17 -20.08 -8.20
N SER A 198 37.35 -21.12 -8.26
CA SER A 198 37.72 -22.41 -8.88
C SER A 198 38.04 -22.22 -10.36
N LYS A 199 37.24 -21.43 -11.07
CA LYS A 199 37.50 -21.11 -12.48
C LYS A 199 38.82 -20.36 -12.66
N SER A 200 39.07 -19.32 -11.87
CA SER A 200 40.33 -18.55 -11.94
C SER A 200 41.55 -19.41 -11.61
N VAL A 201 41.46 -20.29 -10.60
CA VAL A 201 42.56 -21.21 -10.28
C VAL A 201 42.81 -22.19 -11.43
N ALA A 202 41.75 -22.71 -12.06
CA ALA A 202 41.88 -23.60 -13.21
C ALA A 202 42.52 -22.88 -14.42
N GLU A 203 42.15 -21.63 -14.68
CA GLU A 203 42.78 -20.79 -15.70
C GLU A 203 44.27 -20.57 -15.40
N ASN A 204 44.62 -20.18 -14.17
CA ASN A 204 46.02 -20.00 -13.76
C ASN A 204 46.84 -21.28 -13.88
N ILE A 205 46.27 -22.45 -13.52
CA ILE A 205 46.94 -23.75 -13.68
C ILE A 205 47.24 -24.01 -15.16
N ASN A 206 46.26 -23.76 -16.04
CA ASN A 206 46.45 -23.96 -17.48
C ASN A 206 47.50 -22.99 -18.06
N GLU A 207 47.51 -21.73 -17.61
CA GLU A 207 48.53 -20.76 -18.00
C GLU A 207 49.93 -21.20 -17.58
N LEU A 208 50.12 -21.53 -16.30
CA LEU A 208 51.40 -22.01 -15.77
C LEU A 208 51.85 -23.31 -16.43
N ALA A 209 50.94 -24.24 -16.72
CA ALA A 209 51.25 -25.45 -17.45
C ALA A 209 51.74 -25.15 -18.89
N SER A 210 51.10 -24.20 -19.58
CA SER A 210 51.55 -23.77 -20.90
C SER A 210 52.89 -23.04 -20.87
N GLU A 211 53.16 -22.26 -19.83
CA GLU A 211 54.48 -21.63 -19.62
C GLU A 211 55.56 -22.70 -19.40
N LEU A 212 55.29 -23.69 -18.54
CA LEU A 212 56.20 -24.82 -18.30
C LEU A 212 56.47 -25.64 -19.56
N GLU A 213 55.48 -25.85 -20.43
CA GLU A 213 55.67 -26.57 -21.70
C GLU A 213 56.53 -25.79 -22.70
N LYS A 214 56.51 -24.45 -22.66
CA LYS A 214 57.32 -23.60 -23.53
C LYS A 214 58.77 -23.51 -23.06
N GLU A 215 59.01 -23.71 -21.76
CA GLU A 215 60.34 -23.64 -21.19
C GLU A 215 61.15 -24.88 -21.58
N SER A 216 62.24 -24.69 -22.32
CA SER A 216 63.13 -25.79 -22.67
C SER A 216 64.19 -25.98 -21.59
N VAL A 217 64.28 -27.18 -21.02
CA VAL A 217 65.35 -27.52 -20.06
C VAL A 217 66.68 -27.68 -20.82
N ASP A 218 67.66 -26.86 -20.47
CA ASP A 218 69.04 -27.01 -20.96
C ASP A 218 69.77 -28.11 -20.16
N ASP A 219 69.71 -29.34 -20.68
CA ASP A 219 70.38 -30.51 -20.08
C ASP A 219 71.91 -30.36 -19.98
N VAL A 220 72.53 -29.49 -20.79
CA VAL A 220 73.97 -29.23 -20.72
C VAL A 220 74.26 -28.33 -19.52
N ALA A 221 73.50 -27.24 -19.37
CA ALA A 221 73.60 -26.36 -18.21
C ALA A 221 73.30 -27.11 -16.90
N LEU A 222 72.29 -27.98 -16.88
CA LEU A 222 71.90 -28.76 -15.70
C LEU A 222 73.03 -29.69 -15.22
N ARG A 223 73.71 -30.39 -16.15
CA ARG A 223 74.86 -31.26 -15.82
C ARG A 223 76.07 -30.47 -15.31
N LEU A 224 76.21 -29.23 -15.75
CA LEU A 224 77.30 -28.34 -15.32
C LEU A 224 77.00 -27.61 -14.01
N ALA A 225 75.77 -27.60 -13.51
CA ALA A 225 75.38 -26.84 -12.32
C ALA A 225 76.15 -27.26 -11.05
N ASP A 226 76.31 -28.57 -10.80
CA ASP A 226 77.11 -29.07 -9.65
C ASP A 226 78.61 -28.80 -9.80
N HIS A 227 79.11 -28.73 -11.04
CA HIS A 227 80.48 -28.33 -11.29
C HIS A 227 80.65 -26.82 -11.06
N ALA A 228 79.68 -26.02 -11.51
CA ALA A 228 79.67 -24.57 -11.36
C ALA A 228 79.56 -24.13 -9.89
N SER A 229 78.79 -24.85 -9.07
CA SER A 229 78.66 -24.56 -7.63
C SER A 229 79.97 -24.81 -6.85
N ARG A 230 80.82 -25.71 -7.35
CA ARG A 230 82.13 -26.04 -6.74
C ARG A 230 83.27 -25.15 -7.22
N LEU A 231 83.08 -24.37 -8.29
CA LEU A 231 84.11 -23.47 -8.84
C LEU A 231 84.63 -22.44 -7.83
N PRO A 232 83.80 -21.78 -6.99
CA PRO A 232 84.30 -20.82 -6.00
C PRO A 232 85.29 -21.43 -5.01
N ASP A 233 84.97 -22.62 -4.49
CA ASP A 233 85.82 -23.35 -3.55
C ASP A 233 87.11 -23.85 -4.21
N LEU A 234 87.01 -24.40 -5.43
CA LEU A 234 88.17 -24.82 -6.20
C LEU A 234 89.08 -23.64 -6.54
N ARG A 235 88.49 -22.48 -6.90
CA ARG A 235 89.23 -21.24 -7.15
C ARG A 235 89.93 -20.74 -5.89
N ALA A 236 89.27 -20.77 -4.73
CA ALA A 236 89.89 -20.38 -3.46
C ALA A 236 91.10 -21.27 -3.14
N ARG A 237 90.95 -22.60 -3.27
CA ARG A 237 92.05 -23.56 -3.07
C ARG A 237 93.20 -23.34 -4.06
N TYR A 238 92.89 -23.09 -5.33
CA TYR A 238 93.89 -22.80 -6.35
C TYR A 238 94.69 -21.54 -6.02
N LEU A 239 94.02 -20.43 -5.68
CA LEU A 239 94.67 -19.16 -5.34
C LEU A 239 95.54 -19.25 -4.07
N THR A 240 95.12 -20.02 -3.07
CA THR A 240 95.95 -20.30 -1.89
C THR A 240 97.16 -21.14 -2.27
N ALA A 241 96.97 -22.23 -3.02
CA ALA A 241 98.07 -23.09 -3.44
C ALA A 241 99.09 -22.37 -4.34
N GLU A 242 98.64 -21.47 -5.21
CA GLU A 242 99.51 -20.65 -6.07
C GLU A 242 100.48 -19.77 -5.26
N LYS A 243 100.05 -19.28 -4.09
CA LYS A 243 100.89 -18.49 -3.18
C LYS A 243 101.76 -19.34 -2.26
N ASP A 244 101.20 -20.43 -1.73
CA ASP A 244 101.87 -21.25 -0.72
C ASP A 244 102.94 -22.18 -1.32
N ILE A 245 102.75 -22.69 -2.55
CA ILE A 245 103.69 -23.64 -3.17
C ILE A 245 105.11 -23.06 -3.31
N PRO A 246 105.30 -21.82 -3.82
CA PRO A 246 106.62 -21.19 -3.84
C PRO A 246 107.26 -21.05 -2.46
N GLU A 247 106.49 -20.63 -1.45
CA GLU A 247 106.98 -20.45 -0.08
C GLU A 247 107.39 -21.79 0.55
N ARG A 248 106.56 -22.82 0.42
CA ARG A 248 106.87 -24.18 0.88
C ARG A 248 108.11 -24.76 0.21
N ARG A 249 108.28 -24.52 -1.10
CA ARG A 249 109.50 -24.93 -1.84
C ARG A 249 110.74 -24.21 -1.34
N LEU A 250 110.63 -22.93 -0.96
CA LEU A 250 111.74 -22.19 -0.36
C LEU A 250 112.09 -22.75 1.02
N GLN A 251 111.09 -22.98 1.88
CA GLN A 251 111.27 -23.57 3.21
C GLN A 251 111.97 -24.94 3.16
N ILE A 252 111.63 -25.78 2.16
CA ILE A 252 112.32 -27.06 1.94
C ILE A 252 113.80 -26.83 1.63
N ARG A 253 114.13 -25.92 0.70
CA ARG A 253 115.54 -25.62 0.36
C ARG A 253 116.32 -25.05 1.55
N GLU A 254 115.70 -24.19 2.36
CA GLU A 254 116.32 -23.65 3.56
C GLU A 254 116.56 -24.73 4.61
N ALA A 255 115.60 -25.63 4.83
CA ALA A 255 115.75 -26.78 5.71
C ALA A 255 116.84 -27.73 5.21
N ASP A 256 116.88 -28.04 3.92
CA ASP A 256 117.94 -28.86 3.30
C ASP A 256 119.32 -28.22 3.46
N ALA A 257 119.43 -26.89 3.28
CA ALA A 257 120.67 -26.15 3.50
C ALA A 257 121.11 -26.17 4.97
N ALA A 258 120.15 -26.06 5.91
CA ALA A 258 120.42 -26.16 7.33
C ALA A 258 120.89 -27.57 7.72
N ILE A 259 120.23 -28.61 7.20
CA ILE A 259 120.62 -30.01 7.39
C ILE A 259 122.04 -30.23 6.85
N ALA A 260 122.32 -29.79 5.62
CA ALA A 260 123.67 -29.89 5.04
C ALA A 260 124.72 -29.14 5.89
N GLY A 261 124.37 -27.99 6.48
CA GLY A 261 125.23 -27.28 7.42
C GLY A 261 125.51 -28.06 8.71
N ILE A 262 124.49 -28.72 9.27
CA ILE A 262 124.64 -29.57 10.47
C ILE A 262 125.49 -30.80 10.15
N LEU A 263 125.26 -31.46 9.02
CA LEU A 263 126.04 -32.62 8.56
C LEU A 263 127.53 -32.28 8.42
N ARG A 264 127.86 -31.12 7.87
CA ARG A 264 129.24 -30.61 7.83
C ARG A 264 129.85 -30.45 9.22
N ARG A 265 129.12 -29.85 10.17
CA ARG A 265 129.60 -29.65 11.54
C ARG A 265 129.88 -30.95 12.30
N ILE A 266 129.18 -32.03 11.97
CA ILE A 266 129.39 -33.36 12.58
C ILE A 266 130.32 -34.26 11.75
N GLY A 267 130.94 -33.74 10.68
CA GLY A 267 131.89 -34.47 9.83
C GLY A 267 131.26 -35.57 8.97
N ARG A 268 129.98 -35.43 8.59
CA ARG A 268 129.20 -36.42 7.82
C ARG A 268 128.62 -35.79 6.55
N GLU A 269 129.46 -35.14 5.75
CA GLU A 269 129.03 -34.34 4.58
C GLU A 269 128.37 -35.19 3.48
N ASP A 270 128.78 -36.44 3.34
CA ASP A 270 128.29 -37.37 2.30
C ASP A 270 127.15 -38.29 2.79
N GLU A 271 126.53 -38.01 3.94
CA GLU A 271 125.43 -38.84 4.45
C GLU A 271 124.16 -38.65 3.60
N ALA A 272 123.71 -39.73 2.97
CA ALA A 272 122.55 -39.72 2.06
C ALA A 272 121.20 -39.76 2.80
N ASP A 273 121.16 -40.21 4.06
CA ASP A 273 119.95 -40.26 4.88
C ASP A 273 120.19 -39.60 6.26
N PRO A 274 120.03 -38.27 6.35
CA PRO A 274 120.29 -37.52 7.59
C PRO A 274 119.36 -37.92 8.74
N ALA A 275 118.17 -38.47 8.44
CA ALA A 275 117.17 -38.83 9.44
C ALA A 275 117.63 -39.99 10.34
N ARG A 276 118.52 -40.86 9.85
CA ARG A 276 119.10 -41.96 10.64
C ARG A 276 120.03 -41.50 11.76
N LEU A 277 120.55 -40.28 11.64
CA LEU A 277 121.42 -39.66 12.64
C LEU A 277 120.62 -39.00 13.78
N VAL A 278 119.29 -38.91 13.64
CA VAL A 278 118.42 -38.40 14.70
C VAL A 278 118.39 -39.41 15.85
N LEU A 279 118.91 -39.00 17.00
CA LEU A 279 118.90 -39.81 18.21
C LEU A 279 117.46 -40.02 18.71
N ARG A 280 117.17 -41.22 19.22
CA ARG A 280 115.88 -41.53 19.84
C ARG A 280 115.64 -40.62 21.06
N THR A 281 114.40 -40.22 21.27
CA THR A 281 114.00 -39.32 22.38
C THR A 281 114.44 -39.82 23.74
N SER A 282 114.42 -41.14 23.98
CA SER A 282 114.92 -41.75 25.23
C SER A 282 116.42 -41.53 25.42
N VAL A 283 117.21 -41.67 24.36
CA VAL A 283 118.66 -41.46 24.37
C VAL A 283 119.00 -39.99 24.58
N VAL A 284 118.26 -39.08 23.93
CA VAL A 284 118.42 -37.63 24.14
C VAL A 284 118.07 -37.23 25.57
N GLY A 285 117.00 -37.80 26.14
CA GLY A 285 116.60 -37.59 27.53
C GLY A 285 117.68 -38.03 28.51
N SER A 286 118.18 -39.27 28.37
CA SER A 286 119.27 -39.78 29.21
C SER A 286 120.56 -38.98 29.06
N LEU A 287 120.91 -38.54 27.85
CA LEU A 287 122.09 -37.68 27.63
C LEU A 287 121.92 -36.32 28.32
N ARG A 288 120.74 -35.71 28.28
CA ARG A 288 120.47 -34.44 29.00
C ARG A 288 120.55 -34.62 30.51
N GLU A 289 119.97 -35.70 31.07
CA GLU A 289 120.09 -36.02 32.50
C GLU A 289 121.55 -36.28 32.93
N LEU A 290 122.34 -36.95 32.07
CA LEU A 290 123.77 -37.17 32.32
C LEU A 290 124.58 -35.86 32.23
N ILE A 291 124.24 -34.96 31.31
CA ILE A 291 124.87 -33.62 31.21
C ILE A 291 124.52 -32.78 32.45
N GLU A 292 123.26 -32.77 32.87
CA GLU A 292 122.81 -32.07 34.08
C GLU A 292 123.43 -32.66 35.35
N SER A 293 123.48 -33.98 35.48
CA SER A 293 124.11 -34.63 36.63
C SER A 293 125.62 -34.39 36.67
N ARG A 294 126.33 -34.42 35.53
CA ARG A 294 127.75 -34.04 35.45
C ARG A 294 127.96 -32.57 35.84
N SER A 295 127.09 -31.66 35.38
CA SER A 295 127.08 -30.26 35.79
C SER A 295 126.98 -30.13 37.32
N GLY A 296 126.01 -30.83 37.94
CA GLY A 296 125.82 -30.87 39.39
C GLY A 296 127.00 -31.48 40.16
N VAL A 297 127.57 -32.58 39.68
CA VAL A 297 128.76 -33.22 40.28
C VAL A 297 130.00 -32.32 40.17
N THR A 298 130.19 -31.65 39.03
CA THR A 298 131.32 -30.73 38.83
C THR A 298 131.19 -29.52 39.75
N SER A 299 129.97 -29.00 39.94
CA SER A 299 129.68 -27.95 40.92
C SER A 299 129.99 -28.43 42.35
N SER A 300 129.56 -29.63 42.71
CA SER A 300 129.78 -30.21 44.04
C SER A 300 131.26 -30.46 44.33
N LEU A 301 132.03 -30.93 43.34
CA LEU A 301 133.48 -31.11 43.45
C LEU A 301 134.18 -29.77 43.70
N ARG A 302 133.83 -28.72 42.94
CA ARG A 302 134.39 -27.36 43.17
C ARG A 302 134.06 -26.83 44.57
N SER A 303 132.84 -27.08 45.06
CA SER A 303 132.46 -26.71 46.43
C SER A 303 133.28 -27.46 47.47
N ALA A 304 133.46 -28.78 47.31
CA ALA A 304 134.27 -29.59 48.22
C ALA A 304 135.77 -29.22 48.21
N GLU A 305 136.34 -28.94 47.03
CA GLU A 305 137.71 -28.41 46.92
C GLU A 305 137.84 -27.05 47.60
N SER A 306 136.84 -26.18 47.48
CA SER A 306 136.78 -24.89 48.19
C SER A 306 136.72 -25.09 49.71
N GLU A 307 135.88 -26.02 50.20
CA GLU A 307 135.80 -26.36 51.64
C GLU A 307 137.11 -26.92 52.19
N VAL A 308 137.76 -27.83 51.47
CA VAL A 308 139.09 -28.37 51.85
C VAL A 308 140.14 -27.26 51.86
N SER A 309 140.12 -26.35 50.88
CA SER A 309 141.01 -25.18 50.86
C SER A 309 140.75 -24.23 52.05
N GLY A 310 139.49 -24.11 52.48
CA GLY A 310 139.09 -23.34 53.65
C GLY A 310 139.53 -24.01 54.96
N ALA A 311 139.34 -25.32 55.08
CA ALA A 311 139.75 -26.11 56.24
C ALA A 311 141.28 -26.15 56.39
N ARG A 312 142.03 -26.27 55.28
CA ARG A 312 143.50 -26.18 55.29
C ARG A 312 143.99 -24.80 55.76
N ARG A 313 143.37 -23.71 55.30
CA ARG A 313 143.66 -22.36 55.80
C ARG A 313 143.43 -22.22 57.31
N ARG A 314 142.31 -22.76 57.83
CA ARG A 314 142.04 -22.76 59.29
C ARG A 314 143.02 -23.62 60.09
N LEU A 315 143.54 -24.71 59.51
CA LEU A 315 144.54 -25.57 60.15
C LEU A 315 145.92 -24.88 60.20
N ASP A 316 146.29 -24.16 59.15
CA ASP A 316 147.53 -23.36 59.09
C ASP A 316 147.47 -22.14 60.01
N GLU A 317 146.29 -21.55 60.25
CA GLU A 317 146.09 -20.48 61.24
C GLU A 317 146.10 -20.96 62.71
N ALA A 318 145.90 -22.27 62.95
CA ALA A 318 145.88 -22.87 64.28
C ALA A 318 147.22 -23.51 64.70
N ARG A 319 148.24 -23.44 63.84
CA ARG A 319 149.63 -23.87 64.09
C ARG A 319 150.54 -22.68 64.31
#